data_AF-A0A7H0GZ19-F1
#
_entry.id   AF-A0A7H0GZ19-F1
#
_cell.length_a   1.000
_cell.length_b   1.000
_cell.length_c   1.000
_cell.angle_alpha   90.00
_cell.angle_beta   90.00
_cell.angle_gamma   90.00
#
_symmetry.space_group_name_H-M   'P 1'
#
loop_
_entity.id
_entity.type
_entity.pdbx_description
1 polymer ?
#
loop_
_entity_poly.entity_id
_entity_poly.type
_entity_poly.pdbx_seq_one_letter_code
_entity_poly.pdbx_strand_id
1 'polypeptide(L)'
;MHKLIEEQHATEFTVTASAPGAGAYNKSAFANYILKSDKPLNFLGSYVWVLDTYNRVYNINRPYTGYFQEPWASQLQANPFAKVPEQAKELFTEPFRAGVLNKTDQPITAAFRDNDIYDWRPRAPLALFHGTADDYVPFFNSENAYKAMRARGATQVELHPIKDGNHFSAVPQYTLEALAFFGEFQEIN
;
A
#
# COMPACT_ATOMS: atom_id res chain seq x y z
N MET A 1 5.97 -7.85 6.41
CA MET A 1 6.96 -8.77 7.02
C MET A 1 6.89 -8.78 8.54
N HIS A 2 7.11 -7.65 9.24
CA HIS A 2 7.08 -7.59 10.72
C HIS A 2 5.88 -8.34 11.34
N LYS A 3 4.64 -7.98 10.98
CA LYS A 3 3.42 -8.66 11.46
C LYS A 3 3.48 -10.19 11.34
N LEU A 4 3.89 -10.68 10.17
CA LEU A 4 3.97 -12.11 9.88
C LEU A 4 4.96 -12.81 10.81
N ILE A 5 6.14 -12.20 11.02
CA ILE A 5 7.14 -12.75 11.94
C ILE A 5 6.56 -12.84 13.35
N GLU A 6 5.95 -11.76 13.83
CA GLU A 6 5.41 -11.75 15.19
C GLU A 6 4.25 -12.73 15.38
N GLU A 7 3.37 -12.89 14.41
CA GLU A 7 2.19 -13.74 14.54
C GLU A 7 2.51 -15.23 14.30
N GLN A 8 3.46 -15.54 13.40
CA GLN A 8 3.63 -16.91 12.89
C GLN A 8 5.03 -17.49 13.08
N HIS A 9 6.06 -16.66 13.32
CA HIS A 9 7.45 -17.11 13.37
C HIS A 9 8.22 -16.57 14.58
N ALA A 10 7.52 -16.18 15.65
CA ALA A 10 8.13 -15.56 16.83
C ALA A 10 9.06 -16.50 17.62
N THR A 11 8.99 -17.82 17.39
CA THR A 11 9.89 -18.81 17.99
C THR A 11 11.21 -18.95 17.23
N GLU A 12 11.26 -18.49 15.98
CA GLU A 12 12.43 -18.58 15.10
C GLU A 12 13.14 -17.23 14.97
N PHE A 13 12.37 -16.15 14.88
CA PHE A 13 12.88 -14.80 14.70
C PHE A 13 12.32 -13.85 15.75
N THR A 14 13.20 -13.08 16.37
CA THR A 14 12.84 -11.94 17.21
C THR A 14 12.95 -10.67 16.38
N VAL A 15 11.87 -9.89 16.31
CA VAL A 15 11.92 -8.55 15.72
C VAL A 15 12.45 -7.58 16.78
N THR A 16 13.62 -6.99 16.55
CA THR A 16 14.16 -5.94 17.42
C THR A 16 13.46 -4.61 17.18
N ALA A 17 13.32 -4.21 15.91
CA ALA A 17 12.64 -2.99 15.49
C ALA A 17 12.31 -3.06 13.99
N SER A 18 11.42 -2.19 13.50
CA SER A 18 11.17 -2.02 12.06
C SER A 18 10.91 -0.57 11.67
N ALA A 19 11.47 -0.14 10.55
CA ALA A 19 11.35 1.23 10.03
C ALA A 19 10.77 1.27 8.59
N PRO A 20 9.52 0.83 8.34
CA PRO A 20 9.00 0.82 6.98
C PRO A 20 8.73 2.24 6.44
N GLY A 21 9.24 2.53 5.25
CA GLY A 21 8.99 3.77 4.51
C GLY A 21 7.85 3.65 3.48
N ALA A 22 6.97 4.66 3.43
CA ALA A 22 5.93 4.87 2.40
C ALA A 22 5.12 3.61 2.01
N GLY A 23 4.75 2.78 2.98
CA GLY A 23 4.05 1.53 2.71
C GLY A 23 2.56 1.73 2.43
N ALA A 24 2.03 1.02 1.45
CA ALA A 24 0.59 0.92 1.19
C ALA A 24 -0.08 -0.07 2.16
N TYR A 25 -0.14 0.27 3.45
CA TYR A 25 -0.61 -0.63 4.52
C TYR A 25 -2.13 -0.87 4.52
N ASN A 26 -2.92 0.09 4.05
CA ASN A 26 -4.38 0.02 3.98
C ASN A 26 -4.81 -0.08 2.51
N LYS A 27 -4.72 -1.31 1.98
CA LYS A 27 -5.03 -1.65 0.59
C LYS A 27 -6.46 -1.34 0.23
N SER A 28 -7.40 -1.65 1.13
CA SER A 28 -8.82 -1.39 0.90
C SER A 28 -9.10 0.09 0.69
N ALA A 29 -8.59 0.95 1.57
CA ALA A 29 -8.74 2.40 1.42
C ALA A 29 -7.99 2.93 0.20
N PHE A 30 -6.82 2.36 -0.11
CA PHE A 30 -6.02 2.80 -1.24
C PHE A 30 -6.64 2.45 -2.59
N ALA A 31 -7.19 1.24 -2.75
CA ALA A 31 -7.97 0.88 -3.93
C ALA A 31 -9.17 1.82 -4.12
N ASN A 32 -9.90 2.14 -3.04
CA ASN A 32 -11.00 3.10 -3.08
C ASN A 32 -10.53 4.51 -3.49
N TYR A 33 -9.39 4.97 -2.97
CA TYR A 33 -8.79 6.25 -3.35
C TYR A 33 -8.51 6.32 -4.85
N ILE A 34 -7.87 5.29 -5.41
CA ILE A 34 -7.53 5.22 -6.84
C ILE A 34 -8.82 5.22 -7.69
N LEU A 35 -9.75 4.30 -7.40
CA LEU A 35 -10.94 4.10 -8.23
C LEU A 35 -11.95 5.24 -8.12
N LYS A 36 -11.96 5.98 -7.00
CA LYS A 36 -12.77 7.19 -6.81
C LYS A 36 -12.14 8.45 -7.42
N SER A 37 -10.83 8.47 -7.67
CA SER A 37 -10.13 9.69 -8.06
C SER A 37 -10.69 10.31 -9.35
N ASP A 38 -10.91 11.62 -9.29
CA ASP A 38 -11.21 12.48 -10.44
C ASP A 38 -9.98 13.27 -10.91
N LYS A 39 -8.84 13.10 -10.22
CA LYS A 39 -7.57 13.74 -10.52
C LYS A 39 -6.65 12.78 -11.27
N PRO A 40 -5.74 13.30 -12.12
CA PRO A 40 -4.69 12.50 -12.71
C PRO A 40 -3.83 11.79 -11.66
N LEU A 41 -3.51 10.52 -11.92
CA LEU A 41 -2.65 9.69 -11.09
C LEU A 41 -1.42 9.27 -11.91
N ASN A 42 -0.27 9.87 -11.61
CA ASN A 42 0.98 9.70 -12.34
C ASN A 42 1.50 8.24 -12.38
N PHE A 43 1.06 7.40 -11.44
CA PHE A 43 1.57 6.04 -11.23
C PHE A 43 0.52 4.95 -11.48
N LEU A 44 -0.53 5.25 -12.26
CA LEU A 44 -1.64 4.31 -12.49
C LEU A 44 -1.18 2.97 -13.10
N GLY A 45 -0.14 2.99 -13.94
CA GLY A 45 0.47 1.76 -14.49
C GLY A 45 1.02 0.80 -13.42
N SER A 46 1.60 1.33 -12.34
CA SER A 46 2.05 0.49 -11.22
C SER A 46 0.88 -0.16 -10.49
N TYR A 47 -0.24 0.54 -10.34
CA TYR A 47 -1.45 -0.02 -9.74
C TYR A 47 -2.10 -1.09 -10.62
N VAL A 48 -2.02 -0.94 -11.95
CA VAL A 48 -2.45 -1.97 -12.91
C VAL A 48 -1.64 -3.24 -12.73
N TRP A 49 -0.31 -3.14 -12.63
CA TRP A 49 0.56 -4.29 -12.38
C TRP A 49 0.24 -4.98 -11.04
N VAL A 50 -0.04 -4.19 -9.99
CA VAL A 50 -0.51 -4.73 -8.70
C VAL A 50 -1.83 -5.46 -8.89
N LEU A 51 -2.82 -4.86 -9.54
CA LEU A 51 -4.13 -5.46 -9.77
C LEU A 51 -4.04 -6.78 -10.57
N ASP A 52 -3.19 -6.84 -11.60
CA ASP A 52 -2.93 -8.09 -12.34
C ASP A 52 -2.29 -9.17 -11.44
N THR A 53 -1.38 -8.76 -10.55
CA THR A 53 -0.80 -9.66 -9.55
C THR A 53 -1.88 -10.24 -8.63
N TYR A 54 -2.81 -9.42 -8.13
CA TYR A 54 -3.96 -9.91 -7.36
C TYR A 54 -4.83 -10.85 -8.19
N ASN A 55 -5.12 -10.50 -9.44
CA ASN A 55 -5.95 -11.30 -10.35
C ASN A 55 -5.40 -12.73 -10.52
N ARG A 56 -4.07 -12.85 -10.62
CA ARG A 56 -3.36 -14.12 -10.74
C ARG A 56 -3.20 -14.87 -9.42
N VAL A 57 -2.64 -14.22 -8.39
CA VAL A 57 -2.26 -14.88 -7.12
C VAL A 57 -3.49 -15.36 -6.35
N TYR A 58 -4.60 -14.62 -6.42
CA TYR A 58 -5.87 -15.01 -5.79
C TYR A 58 -6.74 -15.90 -6.69
N ASN A 59 -6.24 -16.33 -7.86
CA ASN A 59 -6.98 -17.13 -8.85
C ASN A 59 -8.33 -16.50 -9.28
N ILE A 60 -8.43 -15.17 -9.25
CA ILE A 60 -9.64 -14.45 -9.68
C ILE A 60 -9.82 -14.61 -11.19
N ASN A 61 -8.70 -14.62 -11.95
CA ASN A 61 -8.65 -14.97 -13.38
C ASN A 61 -9.68 -14.24 -14.26
N ARG A 62 -10.05 -13.01 -13.89
CA ARG A 62 -10.97 -12.20 -14.69
C ARG A 62 -10.23 -11.66 -15.92
N PRO A 63 -10.87 -11.64 -17.10
CA PRO A 63 -10.26 -11.07 -18.30
C PRO A 63 -10.01 -9.57 -18.14
N TYR A 64 -9.03 -9.04 -18.88
CA TYR A 64 -8.65 -7.62 -18.84
C TYR A 64 -9.83 -6.68 -19.15
N THR A 65 -10.73 -7.06 -20.05
CA THR A 65 -11.97 -6.34 -20.36
C THR A 65 -12.94 -6.23 -19.18
N GLY A 66 -12.78 -7.08 -18.16
CA GLY A 66 -13.53 -7.00 -16.91
C GLY A 66 -12.97 -5.96 -15.92
N TYR A 67 -11.76 -5.43 -16.16
CA TYR A 67 -11.13 -4.39 -15.34
C TYR A 67 -10.97 -3.07 -16.09
N PHE A 68 -10.56 -3.14 -17.35
CA PHE A 68 -10.11 -2.01 -18.15
C PHE A 68 -11.01 -1.77 -19.36
N GLN A 69 -11.16 -0.51 -19.75
CA GLN A 69 -11.82 -0.09 -20.98
C GLN A 69 -10.89 -0.31 -22.19
N GLU A 70 -11.46 -0.41 -23.39
CA GLU A 70 -10.64 -0.35 -24.61
C GLU A 70 -10.16 1.09 -24.88
N PRO A 71 -8.95 1.28 -25.44
CA PRO A 71 -8.03 0.26 -25.97
C PRO A 71 -7.11 -0.39 -24.91
N TRP A 72 -7.21 0.01 -23.64
CA TRP A 72 -6.28 -0.38 -22.59
C TRP A 72 -6.34 -1.86 -22.24
N ALA A 73 -7.54 -2.45 -22.25
CA ALA A 73 -7.71 -3.88 -22.03
C ALA A 73 -6.87 -4.71 -23.04
N SER A 74 -7.02 -4.44 -24.34
CA SER A 74 -6.25 -5.12 -25.37
C SER A 74 -4.75 -4.82 -25.29
N GLN A 75 -4.37 -3.58 -25.02
CA GLN A 75 -2.96 -3.19 -24.89
C GLN A 75 -2.27 -3.88 -23.71
N LEU A 76 -2.91 -3.90 -22.54
CA LEU A 76 -2.36 -4.49 -21.34
C LEU A 76 -2.33 -6.03 -21.41
N GLN A 77 -3.32 -6.63 -22.08
CA GLN A 77 -3.31 -8.08 -22.36
C GLN A 77 -2.12 -8.47 -23.24
N ALA A 78 -1.74 -7.63 -24.21
CA ALA A 78 -0.57 -7.86 -25.07
C ALA A 78 0.76 -7.54 -24.36
N ASN A 79 0.77 -6.50 -23.52
CA ASN A 79 1.93 -6.07 -22.75
C ASN A 79 1.48 -5.51 -21.39
N PRO A 80 1.69 -6.22 -20.27
CA PRO A 80 1.32 -5.76 -18.92
C PRO A 80 1.98 -4.46 -18.48
N PHE A 81 3.03 -4.02 -19.18
CA PHE A 81 3.74 -2.75 -18.94
C PHE A 81 3.40 -1.66 -19.97
N ALA A 82 2.33 -1.84 -20.76
CA ALA A 82 1.85 -0.80 -21.67
C ALA A 82 1.47 0.48 -20.91
N LYS A 83 1.63 1.63 -21.56
CA LYS A 83 1.19 2.91 -21.00
C LYS A 83 -0.32 2.92 -20.86
N VAL A 84 -0.79 3.52 -19.77
CA VAL A 84 -2.21 3.73 -19.44
C VAL A 84 -2.47 5.22 -19.25
N PRO A 85 -3.71 5.71 -19.36
CA PRO A 85 -4.01 7.10 -19.09
C PRO A 85 -3.85 7.37 -17.59
N GLU A 86 -3.73 8.64 -17.23
CA GLU A 86 -3.57 9.04 -15.82
C GLU A 86 -4.93 9.12 -15.09
N GLN A 87 -6.04 9.17 -15.84
CA GLN A 87 -7.39 9.25 -15.28
C GLN A 87 -7.96 7.85 -15.02
N ALA A 88 -8.27 7.53 -13.76
CA ALA A 88 -8.86 6.25 -13.38
C ALA A 88 -10.18 5.96 -14.13
N LYS A 89 -10.98 7.00 -14.41
CA LYS A 89 -12.24 6.92 -15.18
C LYS A 89 -12.06 6.60 -16.66
N GLU A 90 -10.89 6.86 -17.23
CA GLU A 90 -10.58 6.52 -18.63
C GLU A 90 -9.98 5.12 -18.75
N LEU A 91 -9.31 4.64 -17.69
CA LEU A 91 -8.70 3.32 -17.66
C LEU A 91 -9.68 2.22 -17.24
N PHE A 92 -10.28 2.35 -16.06
CA PHE A 92 -11.06 1.27 -15.45
C PHE A 92 -12.51 1.27 -15.93
N THR A 93 -13.12 0.10 -16.10
CA THR A 93 -14.54 0.02 -16.47
C THR A 93 -15.43 0.48 -15.33
N GLU A 94 -16.59 1.06 -15.66
CA GLU A 94 -17.54 1.50 -14.64
C GLU A 94 -18.08 0.36 -13.77
N PRO A 95 -18.42 -0.85 -14.32
CA PRO A 95 -18.80 -1.99 -13.48
C PRO A 95 -17.73 -2.38 -12.47
N PHE A 96 -16.45 -2.35 -12.84
CA PHE A 96 -15.36 -2.66 -11.91
C PHE A 96 -15.22 -1.59 -10.82
N ARG A 97 -15.20 -0.30 -11.20
CA ARG A 97 -15.12 0.82 -10.25
C ARG A 97 -16.27 0.78 -9.26
N ALA A 98 -17.51 0.68 -9.74
CA ALA A 98 -18.70 0.61 -8.91
C ALA A 98 -18.69 -0.66 -8.04
N GLY A 99 -18.22 -1.79 -8.57
CA GLY A 99 -18.11 -3.05 -7.86
C GLY A 99 -17.22 -2.97 -6.61
N VAL A 100 -16.03 -2.36 -6.75
CA VAL A 100 -15.11 -2.17 -5.62
C VAL A 100 -15.63 -1.11 -4.65
N LEU A 101 -16.06 0.05 -5.15
CA LEU A 101 -16.51 1.18 -4.31
C LEU A 101 -17.76 0.83 -3.49
N ASN A 102 -18.67 0.02 -4.04
CA ASN A 102 -19.88 -0.45 -3.36
C ASN A 102 -19.69 -1.80 -2.65
N LYS A 103 -18.47 -2.35 -2.67
CA LYS A 103 -18.13 -3.65 -2.04
C LYS A 103 -18.95 -4.83 -2.57
N THR A 104 -19.41 -4.77 -3.82
CA THR A 104 -20.13 -5.88 -4.47
C THR A 104 -19.21 -6.80 -5.26
N ASP A 105 -18.01 -6.35 -5.61
CA ASP A 105 -16.97 -7.19 -6.22
C ASP A 105 -16.22 -8.00 -5.14
N GLN A 106 -16.85 -9.08 -4.67
CA GLN A 106 -16.36 -9.88 -3.55
C GLN A 106 -14.96 -10.48 -3.79
N PRO A 107 -14.62 -11.08 -4.94
CA PRO A 107 -13.28 -11.63 -5.16
C PRO A 107 -12.18 -10.59 -4.98
N ILE A 108 -12.33 -9.40 -5.57
CA ILE A 108 -11.30 -8.35 -5.52
C ILE A 108 -11.25 -7.69 -4.15
N THR A 109 -12.41 -7.34 -3.58
CA THR A 109 -12.44 -6.67 -2.28
C THR A 109 -11.98 -7.57 -1.14
N ALA A 110 -12.23 -8.89 -1.22
CA ALA A 110 -11.68 -9.85 -0.29
C ALA A 110 -10.15 -9.92 -0.40
N ALA A 111 -9.60 -9.91 -1.61
CA ALA A 111 -8.16 -9.96 -1.83
C ALA A 111 -7.45 -8.71 -1.30
N PHE A 112 -8.01 -7.52 -1.50
CA PHE A 112 -7.48 -6.29 -0.89
C PHE A 112 -7.51 -6.34 0.64
N ARG A 113 -8.63 -6.79 1.23
CA ARG A 113 -8.78 -6.93 2.68
C ARG A 113 -7.78 -7.92 3.27
N ASP A 114 -7.51 -9.03 2.58
CA ASP A 114 -6.53 -10.03 3.00
C ASP A 114 -5.10 -9.47 3.08
N ASN A 115 -4.84 -8.37 2.36
CA ASN A 115 -3.56 -7.65 2.35
C ASN A 115 -3.59 -6.33 3.13
N ASP A 116 -4.63 -6.06 3.91
CA ASP A 116 -4.62 -4.95 4.86
C ASP A 116 -3.74 -5.31 6.06
N ILE A 117 -2.66 -4.55 6.27
CA ILE A 117 -1.64 -4.81 7.31
C ILE A 117 -1.45 -3.56 8.18
N TYR A 118 -2.52 -2.80 8.38
CA TYR A 118 -2.50 -1.54 9.13
C TYR A 118 -3.12 -1.66 10.53
N ASP A 119 -4.08 -2.57 10.74
CA ASP A 119 -4.88 -2.67 11.96
C ASP A 119 -4.49 -3.88 12.83
N TRP A 120 -3.34 -3.80 13.48
CA TRP A 120 -2.81 -4.83 14.38
C TRP A 120 -1.99 -4.20 15.51
N ARG A 121 -1.56 -4.99 16.49
CA ARG A 121 -0.76 -4.49 17.63
C ARG A 121 0.67 -5.04 17.53
N PRO A 122 1.64 -4.29 16.95
CA PRO A 122 3.03 -4.69 17.02
C PRO A 122 3.49 -4.84 18.47
N ARG A 123 4.42 -5.77 18.71
CA ARG A 123 5.08 -5.95 20.02
C ARG A 123 6.46 -5.30 20.03
N ALA A 124 7.20 -5.38 18.93
CA ALA A 124 8.45 -4.66 18.76
C ALA A 124 8.24 -3.19 18.34
N PRO A 125 9.22 -2.30 18.61
CA PRO A 125 9.28 -0.93 18.10
C PRO A 125 9.03 -0.84 16.59
N LEU A 126 8.23 0.14 16.18
CA LEU A 126 7.88 0.37 14.78
C LEU A 126 7.83 1.88 14.48
N ALA A 127 8.66 2.35 13.57
CA ALA A 127 8.67 3.72 13.09
C ALA A 127 8.24 3.81 11.62
N LEU A 128 7.09 4.45 11.38
CA LEU A 128 6.56 4.69 10.03
C LEU A 128 7.14 5.99 9.48
N PHE A 129 7.80 5.95 8.33
CA PHE A 129 8.34 7.14 7.67
C PHE A 129 7.60 7.41 6.36
N HIS A 130 7.18 8.64 6.10
CA HIS A 130 6.39 8.90 4.89
C HIS A 130 6.37 10.40 4.52
N GLY A 131 6.62 10.70 3.25
CA GLY A 131 6.42 12.02 2.66
C GLY A 131 4.96 12.48 2.75
N THR A 132 4.71 13.71 3.21
CA THR A 132 3.34 14.23 3.34
C THR A 132 2.72 14.67 2.01
N ALA A 133 3.53 14.80 0.97
CA ALA A 133 3.14 15.15 -0.40
C ALA A 133 3.29 13.96 -1.37
N ASP A 134 3.36 12.73 -0.85
CA ASP A 134 3.46 11.51 -1.67
C ASP A 134 2.18 11.29 -2.50
N ASP A 135 2.34 11.27 -3.82
CA ASP A 135 1.30 11.05 -4.83
C ASP A 135 1.35 9.65 -5.46
N TYR A 136 2.33 8.82 -5.06
CA TYR A 136 2.47 7.42 -5.47
C TYR A 136 1.94 6.48 -4.39
N VAL A 137 2.26 6.68 -3.13
CA VAL A 137 1.57 6.01 -2.03
C VAL A 137 1.06 7.10 -1.13
N PRO A 138 -0.24 7.42 -1.13
CA PRO A 138 -0.72 8.55 -0.34
C PRO A 138 -0.43 8.39 1.16
N PHE A 139 0.02 9.48 1.78
CA PHE A 139 0.41 9.58 3.19
C PHE A 139 -0.59 8.96 4.18
N PHE A 140 -1.90 9.02 3.85
CA PHE A 140 -2.96 8.45 4.70
C PHE A 140 -2.75 6.97 5.02
N ASN A 141 -1.99 6.22 4.20
CA ASN A 141 -1.67 4.82 4.51
C ASN A 141 -0.91 4.70 5.83
N SER A 142 0.14 5.53 6.02
CA SER A 142 0.90 5.56 7.28
C SER A 142 0.06 6.15 8.41
N GLU A 143 -0.76 7.17 8.14
CA GLU A 143 -1.65 7.72 9.17
C GLU A 143 -2.66 6.68 9.69
N ASN A 144 -3.28 5.92 8.78
CA ASN A 144 -4.25 4.89 9.13
C ASN A 144 -3.59 3.76 9.92
N ALA A 145 -2.40 3.33 9.50
CA ALA A 145 -1.62 2.33 10.22
C ALA A 145 -1.26 2.81 11.63
N TYR A 146 -0.68 4.01 11.75
CA TYR A 146 -0.35 4.61 13.03
C TYR A 146 -1.58 4.68 13.95
N LYS A 147 -2.68 5.32 13.49
CA LYS A 147 -3.89 5.52 14.30
C LYS A 147 -4.48 4.17 14.76
N ALA A 148 -4.56 3.18 13.88
CA ALA A 148 -5.11 1.86 14.20
C ALA A 148 -4.23 1.09 15.20
N MET A 149 -2.91 1.06 15.00
CA MET A 149 -1.98 0.41 15.93
C MET A 149 -1.99 1.06 17.31
N ARG A 150 -1.99 2.40 17.38
CA ARG A 150 -2.10 3.16 18.64
C ARG A 150 -3.42 2.87 19.35
N ALA A 151 -4.53 2.79 18.61
CA ALA A 151 -5.84 2.45 19.17
C ALA A 151 -5.89 1.03 19.77
N ARG A 152 -5.04 0.12 19.29
CA ARG A 152 -4.84 -1.21 19.87
C ARG A 152 -3.84 -1.25 21.04
N GLY A 153 -3.35 -0.09 21.47
CA GLY A 153 -2.45 0.05 22.61
C GLY A 153 -0.96 -0.17 22.28
N ALA A 154 -0.56 -0.15 21.00
CA ALA A 154 0.85 -0.24 20.63
C ALA A 154 1.56 1.10 20.87
N THR A 155 2.02 1.36 22.10
CA THR A 155 2.63 2.64 22.51
C THR A 155 4.03 2.87 21.95
N GLN A 156 4.66 1.85 21.38
CA GLN A 156 5.98 1.84 20.75
C GLN A 156 5.92 2.05 19.22
N VAL A 157 4.75 2.43 18.70
CA VAL A 157 4.57 2.82 17.30
C VAL A 157 4.69 4.32 17.16
N GLU A 158 5.52 4.74 16.22
CA GLU A 158 5.79 6.14 15.87
C GLU A 158 5.45 6.41 14.40
N LEU A 159 5.09 7.65 14.12
CA LEU A 159 4.91 8.16 12.77
C LEU A 159 5.80 9.39 12.61
N HIS A 160 6.65 9.36 11.57
CA HIS A 160 7.63 10.36 11.21
C HIS A 160 7.24 10.94 9.82
N PRO A 161 6.43 12.02 9.80
CA PRO A 161 6.04 12.67 8.56
C PRO A 161 7.20 13.51 8.00
N ILE A 162 7.54 13.27 6.73
CA ILE A 162 8.54 14.07 6.01
C ILE A 162 7.80 15.18 5.28
N LYS A 163 7.79 16.36 5.91
CA LYS A 163 7.03 17.52 5.45
C LYS A 163 7.42 17.89 4.01
N ASP A 164 6.41 18.05 3.16
CA ASP A 164 6.51 18.42 1.74
C ASP A 164 7.30 17.40 0.88
N GLY A 165 7.71 16.26 1.45
CA GLY A 165 8.34 15.16 0.74
C GLY A 165 7.31 14.40 -0.11
N ASN A 166 7.65 14.11 -1.36
CA ASN A 166 6.93 13.16 -2.20
C ASN A 166 7.58 11.77 -2.11
N HIS A 167 7.08 10.81 -2.90
CA HIS A 167 7.57 9.43 -2.89
C HIS A 167 9.10 9.31 -3.05
N PHE A 168 9.70 10.21 -3.82
CA PHE A 168 11.12 10.19 -4.18
C PHE A 168 11.94 11.18 -3.36
N SER A 169 11.46 12.40 -3.14
CA SER A 169 12.19 13.44 -2.42
C SER A 169 12.28 13.15 -0.92
N ALA A 170 11.41 12.29 -0.38
CA ALA A 170 11.48 11.84 1.01
C ALA A 170 12.62 10.84 1.27
N VAL A 171 13.17 10.19 0.24
CA VAL A 171 14.15 9.09 0.40
C VAL A 171 15.39 9.47 1.21
N PRO A 172 16.07 10.62 0.96
CA PRO A 172 17.27 10.98 1.72
C PRO A 172 16.99 11.14 3.22
N GLN A 173 15.90 11.84 3.58
CA GLN A 173 15.53 12.06 4.97
C GLN A 173 15.08 10.75 5.64
N TYR A 174 14.24 9.96 4.96
CA TYR A 174 13.87 8.61 5.41
C TYR A 174 15.09 7.75 5.73
N THR A 175 16.10 7.76 4.85
CA THR A 175 17.30 6.95 5.03
C THR A 175 18.06 7.31 6.30
N LEU A 176 18.23 8.61 6.55
CA LEU A 176 18.95 9.09 7.73
C LEU A 176 18.17 8.85 9.02
N GLU A 177 16.87 9.10 9.02
CA GLU A 177 16.04 8.93 10.22
C GLU A 177 15.80 7.45 10.54
N ALA A 178 15.61 6.60 9.54
CA ALA A 178 15.51 5.15 9.75
C ALA A 178 16.82 4.57 10.29
N LEU A 179 17.98 5.04 9.80
CA LEU A 179 19.28 4.66 10.35
C LEU A 179 19.43 5.10 11.81
N ALA A 180 19.06 6.35 12.12
CA ALA A 180 19.08 6.87 13.48
C ALA A 180 18.17 6.05 14.42
N PHE A 181 16.95 5.75 13.99
CA PHE A 181 16.00 4.91 14.74
C PHE A 181 16.59 3.52 15.04
N PHE A 182 17.21 2.86 14.05
CA PHE A 182 17.87 1.58 14.31
C PHE A 182 19.10 1.70 15.23
N GLY A 183 19.77 2.86 15.21
CA GLY A 183 20.87 3.17 16.11
C GLY A 183 20.49 3.10 17.59
N GLU A 184 19.23 3.38 17.94
CA GLU A 184 18.70 3.30 19.31
C GLU A 184 18.69 1.86 19.88
N PHE A 185 18.76 0.86 19.00
CA PHE A 185 18.70 -0.56 19.35
C PHE A 185 20.04 -1.28 19.15
N GLN A 186 21.12 -0.56 18.85
CA GLN A 186 22.46 -1.15 18.82
C GLN A 186 22.90 -1.48 20.24
N GLU A 187 23.39 -2.70 20.46
CA GLU A 187 24.08 -3.03 21.71
C GLU A 187 25.38 -2.21 21.79
N ILE A 188 25.48 -1.36 22.80
CA ILE A 188 26.75 -0.72 23.16
C ILE A 188 27.57 -1.80 23.86
N ASN A 189 28.54 -2.37 23.14
CA ASN A 189 29.62 -3.17 23.73
C ASN A 189 30.67 -2.27 24.38
#